data_AF-A0A7Y2EEN1-F1
#
_entry.id   AF-A0A7Y2EEN1-F1
#
_cell.length_a   1.000
_cell.length_b   1.000
_cell.length_c   1.000
_cell.angle_alpha   90.00
_cell.angle_beta   90.00
_cell.angle_gamma   90.00
#
_symmetry.space_group_name_H-M   'P 1'
#
loop_
_entity.id
_entity.type
_entity.pdbx_description
1 polymer ?
#
loop_
_entity_poly.entity_id
_entity_poly.type
_entity_poly.pdbx_seq_one_letter_code
_entity_poly.pdbx_strand_id
1 'polypeptide(L)' 'MAKAMFGAGCFWGIEAAFRQIEGVSDVAVGYSGGMIDHPTYEQVCTG' A
#
# COMPACT_ATOMS: atom_id res chain seq x y z
N MET A 1 -12.54 -3.87 14.19
CA MET A 1 -12.14 -3.29 12.90
C MET A 1 -11.43 -4.35 12.08
N ALA A 2 -11.82 -4.55 10.82
CA ALA A 2 -11.14 -5.47 9.91
C ALA A 2 -10.06 -4.74 9.10
N LYS A 3 -9.02 -5.46 8.66
CA LYS A 3 -7.96 -4.93 7.78
C LYS A 3 -7.91 -5.77 6.51
N ALA A 4 -7.59 -5.12 5.39
CA ALA A 4 -7.34 -5.75 4.11
C ALA A 4 -6.10 -5.13 3.47
N MET A 5 -5.40 -5.90 2.63
CA MET A 5 -4.23 -5.45 1.86
C MET A 5 -4.49 -5.71 0.37
N PHE A 6 -4.11 -4.75 -0.47
CA PHE A 6 -4.32 -4.80 -1.91
C PHE A 6 -3.00 -4.49 -2.64
N GLY A 7 -2.67 -5.29 -3.65
CA GLY A 7 -1.60 -5.00 -4.61
C GLY A 7 -2.21 -4.58 -5.95
N ALA A 8 -2.17 -3.28 -6.27
CA ALA A 8 -2.94 -2.72 -7.39
C ALA A 8 -2.20 -1.60 -8.14
N GLY A 9 -0.90 -1.79 -8.45
CA GLY A 9 -0.09 -0.82 -9.19
C GLY A 9 0.44 0.31 -8.31
N CYS A 10 0.50 1.54 -8.83
CA CYS A 10 1.00 2.70 -8.09
C CYS A 10 0.09 3.02 -6.89
N PHE A 11 0.62 2.85 -5.68
CA PHE A 11 -0.18 2.96 -4.46
C PHE A 11 -0.71 4.37 -4.19
N TRP A 12 -0.16 5.43 -4.79
CA TRP A 12 -0.65 6.81 -4.57
C TRP A 12 -2.09 6.98 -5.06
N GLY A 13 -2.38 6.47 -6.27
CA GLY A 13 -3.74 6.54 -6.83
C GLY A 13 -4.72 5.68 -6.04
N ILE A 14 -4.25 4.50 -5.60
CA ILE A 14 -5.06 3.55 -4.83
C ILE A 14 -5.37 4.10 -3.44
N GLU A 15 -4.38 4.63 -2.73
CA GLU A 15 -4.56 5.27 -1.43
C GLU A 15 -5.58 6.41 -1.51
N ALA A 16 -5.40 7.32 -2.48
CA ALA A 16 -6.32 8.43 -2.68
C ALA A 16 -7.76 7.95 -2.94
N ALA A 17 -7.94 6.90 -3.73
CA ALA A 17 -9.25 6.32 -3.98
C ALA A 17 -9.89 5.71 -2.72
N PHE A 18 -9.14 4.90 -1.96
CA PHE A 18 -9.67 4.26 -0.74
C PHE A 18 -10.02 5.27 0.36
N ARG A 19 -9.30 6.39 0.47
CA ARG A 19 -9.61 7.46 1.44
C ARG A 19 -10.98 8.12 1.20
N GLN A 20 -11.56 7.99 0.01
CA GLN A 20 -12.86 8.55 -0.33
C GLN A 20 -14.03 7.56 -0.15
N ILE A 21 -13.75 6.30 0.20
CA ILE A 21 -14.79 5.27 0.33
C ILE A 21 -15.46 5.37 1.70
N GLU A 22 -16.79 5.50 1.71
CA GLU A 22 -17.58 5.48 2.94
C GLU A 22 -17.35 4.17 3.71
N GLY A 23 -17.08 4.28 5.01
CA GLY A 23 -16.78 3.14 5.88
C GLY A 23 -15.29 2.77 5.95
N VAL A 24 -14.43 3.35 5.10
CA VAL A 24 -12.97 3.27 5.30
C VAL A 24 -12.57 4.25 6.40
N SER A 25 -11.96 3.72 7.46
CA SER A 25 -11.53 4.51 8.63
C SER A 25 -10.10 5.02 8.49
N ASP A 26 -9.22 4.26 7.83
CA ASP A 26 -7.83 4.65 7.60
C ASP A 26 -7.24 3.89 6.40
N VAL A 27 -6.20 4.45 5.80
CA VAL A 27 -5.45 3.89 4.68
C VAL A 27 -3.97 4.18 4.86
N ALA A 28 -3.13 3.19 4.62
CA ALA A 28 -1.68 3.32 4.60
C ALA A 28 -1.09 2.56 3.41
N VAL A 29 0.06 3.03 2.93
CA VAL A 29 0.81 2.41 1.83
C VAL A 29 2.11 1.80 2.34
N GLY A 30 2.60 0.79 1.64
CA GLY A 30 3.84 0.11 1.98
C GLY A 30 4.13 -1.03 1.00
N TYR A 31 5.09 -1.86 1.38
CA TYR A 31 5.59 -2.96 0.56
C TYR A 31 5.31 -4.30 1.25
N SER A 32 4.95 -5.30 0.46
CA SER A 32 4.68 -6.66 0.94
C SER A 32 4.96 -7.67 -0.16
N GLY A 33 5.23 -8.92 0.21
CA GLY A 33 5.49 -10.03 -0.72
C GLY A 33 6.93 -10.13 -1.25
N GLY A 34 7.86 -9.31 -0.75
CA GLY A 34 9.29 -9.37 -1.08
C GLY A 34 10.13 -10.18 -0.08
N MET A 35 11.45 -10.27 -0.31
CA MET A 35 12.40 -10.97 0.58
C MET A 35 13.25 -10.02 1.46
N ILE A 36 13.29 -8.74 1.14
CA ILE A 36 14.06 -7.74 1.90
C ILE A 36 13.22 -7.31 3.09
N ASP A 37 13.82 -7.36 4.29
CA ASP A 37 13.21 -6.82 5.50
C ASP A 37 13.31 -5.29 5.53
N HIS A 38 12.24 -4.63 5.97
CA HIS A 38 12.11 -3.17 6.01
C HIS A 38 12.56 -2.44 4.71
N PRO A 39 12.02 -2.78 3.53
CA PRO A 39 12.50 -2.24 2.26
C PRO A 39 12.20 -0.75 2.12
N THR A 40 13.12 0.00 1.52
CA THR A 40 12.90 1.39 1.10
C THR A 40 12.27 1.47 -0.29
N TYR A 41 11.73 2.64 -0.64
CA TYR A 41 11.16 2.90 -1.97
C TYR A 41 12.17 2.62 -3.08
N GLU A 42 13.40 3.08 -2.92
CA GLU A 42 14.48 2.92 -3.90
C GLU A 42 14.80 1.44 -4.12
N GLN A 43 14.91 0.65 -3.05
CA GLN A 43 15.19 -0.79 -3.15
C GLN A 43 14.10 -1.53 -3.96
N VAL A 44 12.82 -1.18 -3.74
CA VAL A 44 11.71 -1.78 -4.48
C VAL A 44 11.68 -1.33 -5.95
N CYS A 45 12.02 -0.08 -6.23
CA CYS A 45 12.05 0.45 -7.59
C CYS A 45 13.21 -0.11 -8.42
N THR A 46 14.33 -0.50 -7.80
CA THR A 46 15.48 -1.05 -8.52
C THR A 46 15.41 -2.56 -8.75
N GLY A 47 14.60 -3.28 -7.97
CA GLY A 47 14.35 -4.72 -8.15
C GLY A 47 15.54 -5.60 -7.81
#